data_AF-A0A956YBZ9-F1
#
_entry.id   AF-A0A956YBZ9-F1
#
_cell.length_a   1.000
_cell.length_b   1.000
_cell.length_c   1.000
_cell.angle_alpha   90.00
_cell.angle_beta   90.00
_cell.angle_gamma   90.00
#
_symmetry.space_group_name_H-M   'P 1'
#
loop_
_entity.id
_entity.type
_entity.pdbx_description
1 polymer ?
#
loop_
_entity_poly.entity_id
_entity_poly.type
_entity_poly.pdbx_seq_one_letter_code
_entity_poly.pdbx_strand_id
1 'polypeptide(L)'
;SISAYAGKSRKWQQSVPDIQSIYVSEMVKKKSNDPTVEHGEINLHLGGGKFFHVMQQGQADTNDTAPRSANKPRRQADAIMPLTRDMLHSHLQSIGLHIAEALHAPCWYDMRIK
;
A
#
# COMPACT_ATOMS: atom_id res chain seq x y z
N SER A 1 16.20 -6.90 -10.48
CA SER A 1 15.58 -7.53 -9.29
C SER A 1 15.48 -6.49 -8.18
N ILE A 2 14.48 -6.60 -7.31
CA ILE A 2 14.39 -5.83 -6.06
C ILE A 2 14.83 -6.71 -4.89
N SER A 3 15.51 -6.12 -3.91
CA SER A 3 16.06 -6.83 -2.77
C SER A 3 15.83 -6.02 -1.50
N ALA A 4 15.45 -6.67 -0.41
CA ALA A 4 15.46 -6.05 0.91
C ALA A 4 16.69 -6.44 1.70
N TYR A 5 17.21 -5.49 2.47
CA TYR A 5 18.37 -5.67 3.33
C TYR A 5 18.03 -5.24 4.76
N ALA A 6 18.61 -5.94 5.74
CA ALA A 6 18.73 -5.46 7.11
C ALA A 6 20.22 -5.28 7.40
N GLY A 7 20.67 -4.02 7.43
CA GLY A 7 22.09 -3.69 7.40
C GLY A 7 22.75 -4.26 6.15
N LYS A 8 23.75 -5.13 6.31
CA LYS A 8 24.46 -5.80 5.21
C LYS A 8 23.84 -7.14 4.78
N SER A 9 22.84 -7.63 5.51
CA SER A 9 22.23 -8.95 5.25
C SER A 9 21.04 -8.82 4.32
N ARG A 10 21.07 -9.51 3.17
CA ARG A 10 19.92 -9.58 2.26
C ARG A 10 18.85 -10.51 2.85
N LYS A 11 17.64 -9.99 3.05
CA LYS A 11 16.51 -10.71 3.63
C LYS A 11 15.71 -11.46 2.56
N TRP A 12 15.48 -10.80 1.43
CA TRP A 12 14.79 -11.41 0.31
C TRP A 12 15.18 -10.69 -1.00
N GLN A 13 14.91 -11.35 -2.11
CA GLN A 13 15.10 -10.83 -3.46
C GLN A 13 13.97 -11.33 -4.34
N GLN A 14 13.44 -10.45 -5.20
CA GLN A 14 12.47 -10.82 -6.23
C GLN A 14 12.87 -10.27 -7.60
N SER A 15 12.57 -11.04 -8.64
CA SER A 15 12.79 -10.61 -10.02
C SER A 15 11.80 -9.50 -10.37
N VAL A 16 12.28 -8.43 -11.03
CA VAL A 16 11.40 -7.31 -11.44
C VAL A 16 10.39 -7.75 -12.50
N PRO A 17 10.76 -8.54 -13.52
CA PRO A 17 9.80 -9.07 -14.50
C PRO A 17 8.62 -9.83 -13.90
N ASP A 18 8.76 -10.38 -12.69
CA ASP A 18 7.70 -11.15 -12.04
C ASP A 18 6.68 -10.25 -11.31
N ILE A 19 7.02 -8.97 -11.07
CA ILE A 19 6.18 -8.01 -10.35
C ILE A 19 5.20 -7.38 -11.32
N GLN A 20 3.92 -7.71 -11.15
CA GLN A 20 2.83 -7.19 -11.98
C GLN A 20 2.25 -5.89 -11.43
N SER A 21 2.18 -5.75 -10.09
CA SER A 21 1.65 -4.55 -9.44
C SER A 21 2.02 -4.49 -7.96
N ILE A 22 1.86 -3.33 -7.34
CA ILE A 22 1.93 -3.14 -5.89
C ILE A 22 0.52 -3.06 -5.33
N TYR A 23 0.29 -3.63 -4.16
CA TYR A 23 -0.95 -3.49 -3.40
C TYR A 23 -0.67 -2.81 -2.06
N VAL A 24 -1.43 -1.77 -1.77
CA VAL A 24 -1.57 -1.19 -0.44
C VAL A 24 -2.94 -1.59 0.08
N SER A 25 -2.99 -2.40 1.14
CA SER A 25 -4.26 -2.84 1.72
C SER A 25 -4.42 -2.22 3.10
N GLU A 26 -5.55 -1.55 3.35
CA GLU A 26 -5.82 -0.87 4.61
C GLU A 26 -7.19 -1.25 5.16
N MET A 27 -7.21 -1.62 6.44
CA MET A 27 -8.43 -1.79 7.21
C MET A 27 -8.76 -0.49 7.94
N VAL A 28 -9.90 0.10 7.62
CA VAL A 28 -10.33 1.42 8.11
C VAL A 28 -11.59 1.32 8.97
N LYS A 29 -11.65 2.09 10.06
CA LYS A 29 -12.87 2.21 10.87
C LYS A 29 -13.96 3.00 10.14
N LYS A 30 -15.17 2.45 10.06
CA LYS A 30 -16.33 3.10 9.42
C LYS A 30 -16.69 4.49 9.97
N LYS A 31 -16.47 4.74 11.27
CA LYS A 31 -17.10 5.84 12.03
C LYS A 31 -16.37 7.20 12.07
N SER A 32 -15.16 7.33 11.52
CA SER A 32 -14.40 8.61 11.61
C SER A 32 -14.42 9.39 10.29
N ASN A 33 -14.53 10.72 10.34
CA ASN A 33 -14.37 11.60 9.17
C ASN A 33 -12.93 11.57 8.60
N ASP A 34 -11.96 11.25 9.45
CA ASP A 34 -10.59 10.90 9.06
C ASP A 34 -10.33 9.44 9.46
N PRO A 35 -10.26 8.51 8.49
CA PRO A 35 -10.16 7.10 8.79
C PRO A 35 -8.82 6.81 9.46
N THR A 36 -8.86 6.45 10.74
CA THR A 36 -7.74 5.79 11.37
C THR A 36 -7.56 4.44 10.67
N VAL A 37 -6.38 4.24 10.08
CA VAL A 37 -5.96 2.95 9.55
C VAL A 37 -5.62 2.08 10.75
N GLU A 38 -6.42 1.04 11.01
CA GLU A 38 -6.15 0.10 12.10
C GLU A 38 -4.99 -0.83 11.74
N HIS A 39 -5.01 -1.28 10.48
CA HIS A 39 -4.06 -2.22 9.91
C HIS A 39 -3.78 -1.84 8.47
N GLY A 40 -2.52 -1.90 8.09
CA GLY A 40 -2.10 -1.62 6.73
C GLY A 40 -0.96 -2.55 6.32
N GLU A 41 -0.93 -2.95 5.06
CA GLU A 41 0.14 -3.75 4.49
C GLU A 41 0.49 -3.35 3.05
N ILE A 42 1.73 -3.63 2.66
CA ILE A 42 2.22 -3.53 1.29
C ILE A 42 2.59 -4.92 0.80
N ASN A 43 2.07 -5.29 -0.37
CA ASN A 43 2.33 -6.56 -1.02
C ASN A 43 2.78 -6.34 -2.47
N LEU A 44 3.71 -7.16 -2.95
CA LEU A 44 3.97 -7.30 -4.38
C LEU A 44 2.98 -8.32 -4.93
N HIS A 45 2.23 -7.95 -5.97
CA HIS A 45 1.47 -8.90 -6.77
C HIS A 45 2.40 -9.44 -7.86
N LEU A 46 2.65 -10.73 -7.79
CA LEU A 46 3.50 -11.48 -8.70
C LEU A 46 2.64 -12.24 -9.72
N GLY A 47 3.26 -12.67 -10.82
CA GLY A 47 2.61 -13.51 -11.83
C GLY A 47 1.87 -14.73 -11.26
N GLY A 48 0.70 -15.03 -11.82
CA GLY A 48 -0.12 -16.17 -11.44
C GLY A 48 -0.93 -15.98 -10.16
N GLY A 49 -1.25 -14.73 -9.78
CA GLY A 49 -2.07 -14.41 -8.62
C GLY A 49 -1.35 -14.60 -7.28
N LYS A 50 -0.02 -14.65 -7.30
CA LYS A 50 0.80 -14.81 -6.09
C LYS A 50 1.04 -13.45 -5.46
N PHE A 51 1.06 -13.40 -4.13
CA PHE A 51 1.40 -12.19 -3.39
C PHE A 51 2.63 -12.45 -2.54
N PHE A 52 3.54 -11.47 -2.53
CA PHE A 52 4.68 -11.45 -1.65
C PHE A 52 4.56 -10.28 -0.67
N HIS A 53 4.51 -10.61 0.62
CA HIS A 53 4.40 -9.63 1.68
C HIS A 53 5.71 -8.85 1.85
N VAL A 54 5.63 -7.51 1.81
CA VAL A 54 6.79 -6.61 1.94
C VAL A 54 6.86 -5.98 3.31
N MET A 55 5.74 -5.42 3.76
CA MET A 55 5.68 -4.64 4.98
C MET A 55 4.26 -4.68 5.56
N GLN A 56 4.19 -4.72 6.89
CA GLN A 56 2.98 -4.50 7.65
C GLN A 56 3.17 -3.29 8.57
N GLN A 57 2.15 -2.45 8.65
CA GLN A 57 2.04 -1.41 9.66
C GLN A 57 1.79 -2.08 11.02
N GLY A 58 2.75 -1.98 11.94
CA GLY A 58 2.73 -2.69 13.23
C GLY A 58 1.78 -2.09 14.27
N GLN A 59 1.58 -0.77 14.27
CA GLN A 59 0.62 -0.09 15.14
C GLN A 59 -0.25 0.87 14.33
N ALA A 60 -1.49 1.08 14.79
CA ALA A 60 -2.35 2.12 14.25
C ALA A 60 -1.61 3.47 14.34
N ASP A 61 -1.36 4.07 13.20
CA ASP A 61 -0.64 5.33 13.07
C ASP A 61 -1.62 6.45 12.77
N THR A 62 -1.33 7.66 13.24
CA THR A 62 -2.13 8.83 12.87
C THR A 62 -1.59 9.37 11.55
N ASN A 63 -2.46 9.45 10.54
CA ASN A 63 -2.10 9.98 9.22
C ASN A 63 -2.13 11.52 9.20
N ASP A 64 -1.71 12.16 10.30
CA ASP A 64 -1.82 13.61 10.49
C ASP A 64 -0.81 14.36 9.61
N THR A 65 0.35 13.75 9.37
CA THR A 65 1.42 14.28 8.50
C THR A 65 1.44 13.67 7.10
N ALA A 66 0.52 12.73 6.82
CA ALA A 66 0.46 12.12 5.49
C ALA A 66 0.05 13.18 4.46
N PRO A 67 0.55 13.10 3.22
CA PRO A 67 -0.02 13.87 2.12
C PRO A 67 -1.52 13.56 2.04
N ARG A 68 -2.37 14.60 2.14
CA ARG A 68 -3.82 14.48 2.04
C ARG A 68 -4.29 15.18 0.79
N SER A 69 -4.79 14.40 -0.17
CA SER A 69 -5.48 14.95 -1.32
C SER A 69 -6.88 15.45 -0.94
N ALA A 70 -7.43 16.39 -1.71
CA ALA A 70 -8.84 16.76 -1.61
C ALA A 70 -9.78 15.60 -2.01
N ASN A 71 -9.33 14.72 -2.90
CA ASN A 71 -10.10 13.56 -3.36
C ASN A 71 -9.99 12.43 -2.33
N LYS A 72 -11.00 12.29 -1.47
CA LYS A 72 -11.13 11.12 -0.59
C LYS A 72 -11.63 9.92 -1.40
N PRO A 73 -10.99 8.73 -1.31
CA PRO A 73 -11.54 7.53 -1.91
C PRO A 73 -12.96 7.32 -1.37
N ARG A 74 -13.91 7.10 -2.28
CA ARG A 74 -15.30 6.83 -1.88
C ARG A 74 -15.30 5.52 -1.10
N ARG A 75 -15.85 5.55 0.11
CA ARG A 75 -16.06 4.39 0.99
C ARG A 75 -17.16 3.50 0.43
N GLN A 76 -16.87 2.82 -0.67
CA GLN A 76 -17.65 1.68 -1.13
C GLN A 76 -17.10 0.45 -0.41
N ALA A 77 -17.99 -0.48 -0.05
CA ALA A 77 -17.56 -1.73 0.57
C ALA A 77 -16.62 -2.48 -0.38
N ASP A 78 -15.50 -2.97 0.16
CA ASP A 78 -14.49 -3.81 -0.51
C ASP A 78 -14.18 -3.37 -1.96
N ALA A 79 -13.58 -2.19 -2.09
CA ALA A 79 -13.19 -1.64 -3.37
C ALA A 79 -11.68 -1.67 -3.55
N ILE A 80 -11.23 -2.34 -4.61
CA ILE A 80 -9.87 -2.22 -5.15
C ILE A 80 -9.91 -1.10 -6.19
N MET A 81 -9.03 -0.11 -6.03
CA MET A 81 -8.94 1.03 -6.96
C MET A 81 -7.49 1.37 -7.28
N PRO A 82 -7.19 1.99 -8.43
CA PRO A 82 -5.85 2.52 -8.70
C PRO A 82 -5.44 3.48 -7.58
N LEU A 83 -4.22 3.37 -7.09
CA LEU A 83 -3.64 4.36 -6.19
C LEU A 83 -2.83 5.36 -7.00
N THR A 84 -3.23 6.62 -6.93
CA THR A 84 -2.62 7.74 -7.62
C THR A 84 -2.22 8.84 -6.64
N ARG A 85 -1.37 9.78 -7.08
CA ARG A 85 -0.88 10.88 -6.21
C ARG A 85 -2.00 11.77 -5.68
N ASP A 86 -3.09 11.90 -6.41
CA ASP A 86 -4.28 12.65 -6.02
C ASP A 86 -5.23 11.85 -5.13
N MET A 87 -4.85 10.66 -4.66
CA MET A 87 -5.65 9.83 -3.77
C MET A 87 -4.92 9.45 -2.48
N LEU A 88 -3.78 10.07 -2.19
CA LEU A 88 -3.02 9.80 -0.98
C LEU A 88 -3.69 10.41 0.26
N HIS A 89 -3.81 9.59 1.30
CA HIS A 89 -4.33 9.91 2.64
C HIS A 89 -3.56 9.23 3.77
N SER A 90 -2.58 8.37 3.45
CA SER A 90 -1.74 7.71 4.46
C SER A 90 -0.27 7.67 4.06
N HIS A 91 0.60 7.51 5.07
CA HIS A 91 2.02 7.25 4.82
C HIS A 91 2.23 5.95 4.05
N LEU A 92 1.43 4.92 4.35
CA LEU A 92 1.53 3.61 3.70
C LEU A 92 1.20 3.68 2.21
N GLN A 93 0.15 4.41 1.85
CA GLN A 93 -0.18 4.72 0.46
C GLN A 93 0.96 5.46 -0.24
N SER A 94 1.57 6.43 0.45
CA SER A 94 2.70 7.17 -0.09
C SER A 94 3.92 6.27 -0.36
N ILE A 95 4.23 5.36 0.56
CA ILE A 95 5.31 4.38 0.43
C ILE A 95 5.01 3.41 -0.72
N GLY A 96 3.81 2.83 -0.75
CA GLY A 96 3.41 1.88 -1.79
C GLY A 96 3.45 2.49 -3.19
N LEU A 97 2.95 3.72 -3.34
CA LEU A 97 3.02 4.45 -4.60
C LEU A 97 4.47 4.75 -5.01
N HIS A 98 5.32 5.16 -4.07
CA HIS A 98 6.73 5.40 -4.35
C HIS A 98 7.45 4.13 -4.84
N ILE A 99 7.19 2.98 -4.21
CA ILE A 99 7.73 1.68 -4.65
C ILE A 99 7.24 1.34 -6.06
N ALA A 100 5.95 1.54 -6.34
CA ALA A 100 5.35 1.26 -7.63
C ALA A 100 5.97 2.12 -8.74
N GLU A 101 6.16 3.41 -8.50
CA GLU A 101 6.83 4.33 -9.42
C GLU A 101 8.27 3.92 -9.70
N ALA A 102 9.03 3.54 -8.67
CA ALA A 102 10.42 3.09 -8.82
C ALA A 102 10.54 1.79 -9.62
N LEU A 103 9.50 0.96 -9.61
CA LEU A 103 9.44 -0.31 -10.35
C LEU A 103 8.74 -0.18 -11.71
N HIS A 104 8.23 1.01 -12.06
CA HIS A 104 7.37 1.21 -13.22
C HIS A 104 6.18 0.23 -13.27
N ALA A 105 5.59 -0.06 -12.10
CA ALA A 105 4.46 -0.96 -11.94
C ALA A 105 3.21 -0.18 -11.47
N PRO A 106 1.99 -0.64 -11.78
CA PRO A 106 0.77 -0.05 -11.23
C PRO A 106 0.67 -0.29 -9.72
N CYS A 107 0.04 0.65 -9.02
CA CYS A 107 -0.26 0.54 -7.59
C CYS A 107 -1.78 0.46 -7.39
N TRP A 108 -2.22 -0.48 -6.57
CA TRP A 108 -3.62 -0.69 -6.22
C TRP A 108 -3.82 -0.42 -4.74
N TYR A 109 -4.93 0.22 -4.42
CA TYR A 109 -5.42 0.42 -3.07
C TYR A 109 -6.62 -0.49 -2.81
N ASP A 110 -6.49 -1.38 -1.84
CA ASP A 110 -7.56 -2.25 -1.32
C ASP A 110 -8.00 -1.70 0.04
N MET A 111 -9.18 -1.07 0.06
CA MET A 111 -9.76 -0.52 1.29
C MET A 111 -10.84 -1.46 1.83
N ARG A 112 -10.65 -1.93 3.07
CA ARG A 112 -11.61 -2.79 3.77
C ARG A 112 -12.19 -2.07 4.97
N ILE A 113 -13.51 -2.05 5.08
CA ILE A 113 -14.21 -1.34 6.14
C ILE A 113 -14.62 -2.33 7.23
N LYS A 114 -14.26 -2.01 8.48
CA LYS A 114 -14.73 -2.71 9.68
C LYS A 114 -15.86 -1.94 10.37
#